data_AF-A0A0B1TKI3-F1
#
_entry.id   AF-A0A0B1TKI3-F1
#
_cell.length_a   1.000
_cell.length_b   1.000
_cell.length_c   1.000
_cell.angle_alpha   90.00
_cell.angle_beta   90.00
_cell.angle_gamma   90.00
#
_symmetry.space_group_name_H-M   'P 1'
#
loop_
_entity.id
_entity.type
_entity.pdbx_description
1 polymer ?
#
loop_
_entity_poly.entity_id
_entity_poly.type
_entity_poly.pdbx_seq_one_letter_code
_entity_poly.pdbx_strand_id
1 'polypeptide(L)'
;MNLHAISAFYLVFLSCEREERRIHPNDVDQVGFQNVIQNPAEAFTRTFILTIGEFTVLYRNLAQCPAKVMIWIGKIIFLIFELGVSILQFNLLIAMMTRTYETIFRTRKEYKRQWAQVILMLELSLAPKDRLMYLLQYSRPTGTNKKLRSFVVNKNIYQNKAPDEAAAAKEEKTRKVIEERKALLKRRLRVGCNPIMSLKLV
;
A
#
# COMPACT_ATOMS: atom_id res chain seq x y z
N MET A 1 11.24 11.20 -19.80
CA MET A 1 10.12 12.16 -19.97
C MET A 1 10.44 13.56 -19.46
N ASN A 2 10.91 13.72 -18.21
CA ASN A 2 11.18 15.05 -17.63
C ASN A 2 12.25 15.86 -18.38
N LEU A 3 13.31 15.24 -18.92
CA LEU A 3 14.37 15.97 -19.64
C LEU A 3 13.89 16.57 -20.97
N HIS A 4 13.06 15.85 -21.72
CA HIS A 4 12.48 16.37 -22.97
C HIS A 4 11.52 17.53 -22.72
N ALA A 5 10.77 17.48 -21.61
CA ALA A 5 9.92 18.57 -21.19
C ALA A 5 10.71 19.84 -20.89
N ILE A 6 11.79 19.69 -20.11
CA ILE A 6 12.70 20.81 -19.77
C ILE A 6 13.25 21.44 -21.04
N SER A 7 13.70 20.63 -22.01
CA SER A 7 14.19 21.15 -23.29
C SER A 7 13.10 21.84 -24.11
N ALA A 8 11.87 21.34 -24.09
CA ALA A 8 10.76 21.94 -24.83
C ALA A 8 10.34 23.28 -24.23
N PHE A 9 10.19 23.37 -22.91
CA PHE A 9 9.89 24.63 -22.22
C PHE A 9 11.01 25.66 -22.43
N TYR A 10 12.27 25.25 -22.30
CA TYR A 10 13.41 26.13 -22.58
C TYR A 10 13.35 26.72 -23.99
N LEU A 11 13.02 25.91 -25.00
CA LEU A 11 12.92 26.32 -26.39
C LEU A 11 11.75 27.32 -26.62
N VAL A 12 10.61 27.12 -25.94
CA VAL A 12 9.47 28.04 -26.00
C VAL A 12 9.83 29.43 -25.46
N PHE A 13 10.48 29.49 -24.29
CA PHE A 13 10.89 30.76 -23.68
C PHE A 13 11.98 31.48 -24.49
N LEU A 14 12.97 30.73 -25.02
CA LEU A 14 14.01 31.28 -25.89
C LEU A 14 13.42 31.85 -27.19
N SER A 15 12.37 31.21 -27.71
CA SER A 15 11.69 31.67 -28.92
C SER A 15 10.87 32.95 -28.68
N CYS A 16 10.23 33.09 -27.50
CA CYS A 16 9.57 34.35 -27.10
C CYS A 16 10.59 35.49 -26.93
N GLU A 17 11.71 35.25 -26.26
CA GLU A 17 12.78 36.24 -26.09
C GLU A 17 13.35 36.72 -27.44
N ARG A 18 13.50 35.79 -28.39
CA ARG A 18 13.99 36.11 -29.73
C ARG A 18 13.04 37.02 -30.50
N GLU A 19 11.73 36.77 -30.42
CA GLU A 19 10.74 37.60 -31.10
C GLU A 19 10.58 38.97 -30.43
N GLU A 20 10.70 39.05 -29.11
CA GLU A 20 10.72 40.32 -28.42
C GLU A 20 11.91 41.21 -28.83
N ARG A 21 13.14 40.66 -28.85
CA ARG A 21 14.33 41.39 -29.31
C ARG A 21 14.24 41.88 -30.75
N ARG A 22 13.41 41.23 -31.58
CA ARG A 22 13.15 41.68 -32.96
C ARG A 22 12.23 42.89 -33.03
N ILE A 23 11.25 42.96 -32.13
CA ILE A 23 10.24 44.03 -32.13
C ILE A 23 10.77 45.27 -31.39
N HIS A 24 11.57 45.09 -30.33
CA HIS A 24 12.17 46.17 -29.55
C HIS A 24 13.71 46.01 -29.49
N PRO A 25 14.46 46.53 -30.48
CA PRO A 25 15.92 46.38 -30.53
C PRO A 25 16.70 47.32 -29.59
N ASN A 26 16.10 48.41 -29.11
CA ASN A 26 16.79 49.50 -28.38
C ASN A 26 16.21 49.83 -26.99
N ASP A 27 15.29 49.01 -26.47
CA ASP A 27 14.74 49.26 -25.13
C ASP A 27 15.71 48.69 -24.08
N VAL A 28 16.47 49.58 -23.44
CA VAL A 28 17.41 49.27 -22.36
C VAL A 28 16.64 49.07 -21.03
N ASP A 29 15.38 49.54 -20.98
CA ASP A 29 14.51 49.41 -19.83
C ASP A 29 13.61 48.17 -19.96
N GLN A 30 13.79 47.25 -19.01
CA GLN A 30 13.16 45.92 -18.89
C GLN A 30 11.64 45.96 -18.63
N VAL A 31 10.87 46.70 -19.43
CA VAL A 31 9.39 46.68 -19.35
C VAL A 31 8.81 45.55 -20.21
N GLY A 32 9.62 44.99 -21.11
CA GLY A 32 9.36 43.78 -21.89
C GLY A 32 9.60 42.47 -21.13
N PHE A 33 9.02 41.39 -21.64
CA PHE A 33 9.09 40.00 -21.17
C PHE A 33 10.45 39.68 -20.54
N GLN A 34 10.44 39.51 -19.22
CA GLN A 34 11.64 39.17 -18.49
C GLN A 34 11.93 37.69 -18.76
N ASN A 35 13.06 37.37 -19.40
CA ASN A 35 13.44 35.98 -19.59
C ASN A 35 13.72 35.37 -18.22
N VAL A 36 12.69 34.68 -17.72
CA VAL A 36 12.65 34.04 -16.43
C VAL A 36 13.61 32.84 -16.48
N ILE A 37 13.79 32.16 -17.62
CA ILE A 37 14.65 30.97 -17.73
C ILE A 37 15.98 31.31 -18.43
N GLN A 38 16.96 31.83 -17.68
CA GLN A 38 18.29 32.14 -18.23
C GLN A 38 19.26 30.96 -18.14
N ASN A 39 19.08 30.11 -17.13
CA ASN A 39 19.96 28.96 -16.87
C ASN A 39 19.24 27.61 -16.93
N PRO A 40 19.90 26.53 -17.38
CA PRO A 40 19.29 25.19 -17.44
C PRO A 40 18.92 24.64 -16.05
N ALA A 41 19.66 25.01 -15.01
CA ALA A 41 19.32 24.67 -13.62
C ALA A 41 18.04 25.37 -13.14
N GLU A 42 17.80 26.60 -13.60
CA GLU A 42 16.60 27.36 -13.31
C GLU A 42 15.39 26.84 -14.11
N ALA A 43 15.62 26.36 -15.34
CA ALA A 43 14.61 25.65 -16.13
C ALA A 43 14.12 24.38 -15.41
N PHE A 44 15.05 23.64 -14.79
CA PHE A 44 14.73 22.45 -14.02
C PHE A 44 13.85 22.75 -12.80
N THR A 45 14.23 23.72 -11.96
CA THR A 45 13.45 24.07 -10.76
C THR A 45 12.07 24.60 -11.12
N ARG A 46 11.95 25.40 -12.18
CA ARG A 46 10.64 25.89 -12.64
C ARG A 46 9.77 24.81 -13.25
N THR A 47 10.36 23.85 -13.96
CA THR A 47 9.63 22.68 -14.44
C THR A 47 9.15 21.81 -13.29
N PHE A 48 9.93 21.68 -12.22
CA PHE A 48 9.51 20.98 -11.00
C PHE A 48 8.33 21.69 -10.30
N ILE A 49 8.41 23.01 -10.12
CA ILE A 49 7.31 23.81 -9.55
C ILE A 49 6.04 23.70 -10.41
N LEU A 50 6.22 23.64 -11.73
CA LEU A 50 5.13 23.37 -12.68
C LEU A 50 4.39 22.07 -12.36
N THR A 51 5.16 20.98 -12.17
CA THR A 51 4.59 19.65 -11.88
C THR A 51 3.92 19.55 -10.50
N ILE A 52 4.17 20.51 -9.61
CA ILE A 52 3.46 20.62 -8.32
C ILE A 52 2.11 21.34 -8.48
N GLY A 53 1.90 22.05 -9.59
CA GLY A 53 0.69 22.83 -9.87
C GLY A 53 0.84 24.34 -9.68
N GLU A 54 2.05 24.84 -9.39
CA GLU A 54 2.31 26.28 -9.23
C GLU A 54 2.81 26.93 -10.54
N PHE A 55 1.91 27.07 -11.51
CA PHE A 55 2.24 27.56 -12.85
C PHE A 55 1.89 29.03 -13.12
N THR A 56 1.38 29.75 -12.13
CA THR A 56 0.82 31.11 -12.30
C THR A 56 1.86 32.13 -12.78
N VAL A 57 3.08 32.09 -12.25
CA VAL A 57 4.19 32.97 -12.66
C VAL A 57 4.62 32.67 -14.09
N LEU A 58 4.74 31.39 -14.43
CA LEU A 58 5.16 30.93 -15.76
C LEU A 58 4.12 31.31 -16.83
N TYR A 59 2.84 31.14 -16.50
CA TYR A 59 1.72 31.52 -17.35
C TYR A 59 1.62 33.03 -17.59
N ARG A 60 1.86 33.85 -16.56
CA ARG A 60 1.87 35.33 -16.70
C ARG A 60 2.97 35.80 -17.65
N ASN A 61 4.16 35.23 -17.53
CA ASN A 61 5.27 35.54 -18.43
C ASN A 61 4.98 35.08 -19.87
N LEU A 62 4.40 33.88 -20.07
CA LEU A 62 3.96 33.45 -21.40
C LEU A 62 2.90 34.38 -22.02
N ALA A 63 2.00 34.92 -21.20
CA ALA A 63 0.95 35.83 -21.67
C ALA A 63 1.46 37.22 -22.05
N GLN A 64 2.66 37.61 -21.59
CA GLN A 64 3.31 38.88 -21.95
C GLN A 64 4.04 38.81 -23.31
N CYS A 65 4.17 37.64 -23.95
CA CYS A 65 4.79 37.55 -25.27
C CYS A 65 3.96 38.31 -26.34
N PRO A 66 4.60 39.10 -27.22
CA PRO A 66 3.92 39.93 -28.22
C PRO A 66 3.22 39.11 -29.32
N ALA A 67 3.61 37.85 -29.52
CA ALA A 67 3.05 36.96 -30.54
C ALA A 67 1.76 36.25 -30.07
N LYS A 68 0.59 36.79 -30.47
CA LYS A 68 -0.74 36.23 -30.15
C LYS A 68 -0.90 34.74 -30.51
N VAL A 69 -0.31 34.30 -31.61
CA VAL A 69 -0.35 32.90 -32.09
C VAL A 69 0.44 31.98 -31.15
N MET A 70 1.57 32.46 -30.64
CA MET A 70 2.46 31.70 -29.77
C MET A 70 1.87 31.51 -28.37
N ILE A 71 1.12 32.50 -27.87
CA ILE A 71 0.35 32.39 -26.62
C ILE A 71 -0.66 31.24 -26.68
N TRP A 72 -1.42 31.15 -27.78
CA TRP A 72 -2.43 30.09 -27.95
C TRP A 72 -1.82 28.69 -27.99
N ILE A 73 -0.75 28.53 -28.76
CA ILE A 73 0.00 27.27 -28.86
C ILE A 73 0.60 26.90 -27.50
N GLY A 74 1.16 27.88 -26.78
CA GLY A 74 1.71 27.70 -25.44
C GLY A 74 0.68 27.16 -24.46
N LYS A 75 -0.54 27.70 -24.44
CA LYS A 75 -1.63 27.24 -23.56
C LYS A 75 -2.05 25.79 -23.83
N ILE A 76 -2.12 25.39 -25.11
CA ILE A 76 -2.52 24.02 -25.50
C ILE A 76 -1.42 23.02 -25.15
N ILE A 77 -0.17 23.31 -25.51
CA ILE A 77 0.98 22.45 -25.18
C ILE A 77 1.13 22.31 -23.66
N PHE A 78 0.95 23.41 -22.94
CA PHE A 78 0.97 23.43 -21.49
C PHE A 78 -0.07 22.49 -20.88
N LEU A 79 -1.32 22.58 -21.32
CA LEU A 79 -2.41 21.75 -20.81
C LEU A 79 -2.21 20.25 -21.09
N ILE A 80 -1.79 19.92 -22.31
CA ILE A 80 -1.53 18.52 -22.71
C ILE A 80 -0.37 17.93 -21.90
N PHE A 81 0.68 18.73 -21.69
CA PHE A 81 1.84 18.31 -20.91
C PHE A 81 1.47 18.05 -19.44
N GLU A 82 0.76 18.98 -18.81
CA GLU A 82 0.37 18.89 -17.40
C GLU A 82 -0.56 17.68 -17.15
N LEU A 83 -1.54 17.48 -18.04
CA LEU A 83 -2.45 16.35 -17.98
C LEU A 83 -1.73 15.01 -18.25
N GLY A 84 -0.77 14.99 -19.19
CA GLY A 84 0.01 13.80 -19.48
C GLY A 84 0.93 13.38 -18.33
N VAL A 85 1.64 14.33 -17.72
CA VAL A 85 2.56 14.06 -16.60
C VAL A 85 1.79 13.59 -15.37
N SER A 86 0.70 14.26 -15.01
CA SER A 86 -0.10 13.89 -13.84
C SER A 86 -0.65 12.46 -13.95
N ILE A 87 -1.28 12.10 -15.08
CA ILE A 87 -1.82 10.74 -15.29
C ILE A 87 -0.73 9.67 -15.19
N LEU A 88 0.42 9.89 -15.82
CA LEU A 88 1.52 8.92 -15.81
C LEU A 88 2.17 8.79 -14.42
N GLN A 89 2.27 9.89 -13.67
CA GLN A 89 2.80 9.88 -12.31
C GLN A 89 1.89 9.13 -11.35
N PHE A 90 0.57 9.36 -11.39
CA PHE A 90 -0.39 8.59 -10.59
C PHE A 90 -0.37 7.10 -10.93
N ASN A 91 -0.33 6.75 -12.22
CA ASN A 91 -0.33 5.36 -12.67
C ASN A 91 0.90 4.59 -12.13
N LEU A 92 2.09 5.17 -12.24
CA LEU A 92 3.31 4.54 -11.76
C LEU A 92 3.40 4.50 -10.23
N LEU A 93 2.93 5.55 -9.54
CA LEU A 93 2.93 5.61 -8.09
C LEU A 93 1.99 4.56 -7.49
N ILE A 94 0.77 4.44 -8.02
CA ILE A 94 -0.20 3.44 -7.57
C ILE A 94 0.34 2.03 -7.86
N ALA A 95 0.96 1.79 -9.03
CA ALA A 95 1.54 0.49 -9.35
C ALA A 95 2.65 0.09 -8.34
N MET A 96 3.55 1.01 -8.00
CA MET A 96 4.63 0.76 -7.05
C MET A 96 4.10 0.58 -5.61
N MET A 97 3.17 1.43 -5.19
CA MET A 97 2.51 1.34 -3.88
C MET A 97 1.71 0.04 -3.74
N THR A 98 1.01 -0.39 -4.78
CA THR A 98 0.23 -1.64 -4.78
C THR A 98 1.15 -2.86 -4.67
N ARG A 99 2.24 -2.89 -5.46
CA ARG A 99 3.22 -3.99 -5.39
C ARG A 99 3.89 -4.06 -4.02
N THR A 100 4.28 -2.92 -3.44
CA THR A 100 4.87 -2.89 -2.10
C THR A 100 3.84 -3.23 -1.02
N TYR A 101 2.56 -2.86 -1.18
CA TYR A 101 1.49 -3.24 -0.27
C TYR A 101 1.31 -4.76 -0.16
N GLU A 102 1.31 -5.49 -1.28
CA GLU A 102 1.24 -6.94 -1.27
C GLU A 102 2.44 -7.58 -0.57
N THR A 103 3.65 -7.03 -0.76
CA THR A 103 4.83 -7.48 -0.01
C THR A 103 4.73 -7.17 1.48
N ILE A 104 4.22 -6.00 1.85
CA ILE A 104 4.03 -5.58 3.24
C ILE A 104 2.97 -6.46 3.94
N PHE A 105 1.91 -6.86 3.23
CA PHE A 105 0.91 -7.78 3.76
C PHE A 105 1.55 -9.10 4.22
N ARG A 106 2.55 -9.61 3.48
CA ARG A 106 3.33 -10.80 3.89
C ARG A 106 4.21 -10.51 5.12
N THR A 107 4.73 -9.30 5.27
CA THR A 107 5.57 -8.89 6.41
C THR A 107 4.81 -8.59 7.71
N ARG A 108 3.46 -8.62 7.77
CA ARG A 108 2.75 -8.47 9.07
C ARG A 108 3.17 -9.50 10.13
N LYS A 109 3.72 -10.65 9.71
CA LYS A 109 4.30 -11.65 10.62
C LYS A 109 5.59 -11.16 11.30
N GLU A 110 6.30 -10.24 10.66
CA GLU A 110 7.55 -9.67 11.17
C GLU A 110 7.32 -8.77 12.37
N TYR A 111 6.25 -7.97 12.36
CA TYR A 111 5.82 -7.21 13.54
C TYR A 111 5.56 -8.14 14.73
N LYS A 112 4.86 -9.27 14.52
CA LYS A 112 4.65 -10.26 15.58
C LYS A 112 5.96 -10.90 16.04
N ARG A 113 6.92 -11.11 15.14
CA ARG A 113 8.27 -11.63 15.47
C ARG A 113 9.03 -10.65 16.34
N GLN A 114 9.05 -9.37 15.97
CA GLN A 114 9.69 -8.30 16.74
C GLN A 114 9.03 -8.14 18.11
N TRP A 115 7.70 -8.18 18.17
CA TRP A 115 6.96 -8.08 19.43
C TRP A 115 7.25 -9.27 20.37
N ALA A 116 7.31 -10.48 19.82
CA ALA A 116 7.70 -11.67 20.60
C ALA A 116 9.14 -11.58 21.13
N GLN A 117 10.06 -11.03 20.34
CA GLN A 117 11.46 -10.82 20.76
C GLN A 117 11.57 -9.83 21.92
N VAL A 118 10.79 -8.74 21.90
CA VAL A 118 10.74 -7.76 22.99
C VAL A 118 10.21 -8.41 24.27
N ILE A 119 9.12 -9.18 24.18
CA ILE A 119 8.56 -9.90 25.33
C ILE A 119 9.58 -10.88 25.90
N LEU A 120 10.26 -11.65 25.04
CA LEU A 120 11.28 -12.61 25.47
C LEU A 120 12.44 -11.93 26.20
N MET A 121 12.93 -10.80 25.67
CA MET A 121 13.96 -10.00 26.34
C MET A 121 13.49 -9.50 27.70
N LEU A 122 12.23 -9.06 27.80
CA LEU A 122 11.64 -8.64 29.06
C LEU A 122 11.56 -9.80 30.06
N GLU A 123 11.06 -10.98 29.67
CA GLU A 123 11.00 -12.17 30.54
C GLU A 123 12.38 -12.63 31.03
N LEU A 124 13.42 -12.49 30.21
CA LEU A 124 14.80 -12.80 30.57
C LEU A 124 15.36 -11.83 31.61
N SER A 125 14.89 -10.57 31.63
CA SER A 125 15.34 -9.54 32.59
C SER A 125 14.75 -9.69 34.00
N LEU A 126 13.73 -10.54 34.19
CA LEU A 126 13.12 -10.79 35.51
C LEU A 126 13.93 -11.78 36.36
N ALA A 127 13.81 -11.64 37.69
CA ALA A 127 14.40 -12.55 38.65
C ALA A 127 13.83 -13.99 38.53
N PRO A 128 14.62 -15.04 38.84
CA PRO A 128 14.22 -16.44 38.61
C PRO A 128 12.93 -16.86 39.32
N LYS A 129 12.65 -16.28 40.50
CA LYS A 129 11.45 -16.57 41.30
C LYS A 129 10.18 -16.04 40.64
N ASP A 130 10.23 -14.82 40.14
CA ASP A 130 9.10 -14.18 39.46
C ASP A 130 8.83 -14.86 38.12
N ARG A 131 9.89 -15.23 37.39
CA ARG A 131 9.78 -16.00 36.13
C ARG A 131 9.01 -17.31 36.31
N LEU A 132 9.30 -18.05 37.39
CA LEU A 132 8.58 -19.30 37.70
C LEU A 132 7.11 -19.04 38.01
N MET A 133 6.81 -17.97 38.76
CA MET A 133 5.44 -17.59 39.10
C MET A 133 4.62 -17.26 37.84
N TYR A 134 5.17 -16.45 36.92
CA TYR A 134 4.51 -16.14 35.65
C TYR A 134 4.30 -17.38 34.77
N LEU A 135 5.28 -18.29 34.71
CA LEU A 135 5.14 -19.56 33.97
C LEU A 135 3.99 -20.42 34.52
N LEU A 136 3.83 -20.48 35.84
CA LEU A 136 2.72 -21.20 36.48
C LEU A 136 1.37 -20.53 36.24
N GLN A 137 1.33 -19.20 36.04
CA GLN A 137 0.12 -18.44 35.74
C GLN A 137 -0.35 -18.64 34.29
N TYR A 138 0.57 -18.70 33.33
CA TYR A 138 0.26 -18.91 31.91
C TYR A 138 -0.07 -20.37 31.55
N SER A 139 0.43 -21.33 32.33
CA SER A 139 0.22 -22.77 32.09
C SER A 139 -1.02 -23.31 32.79
N ARG A 140 -1.77 -24.18 32.11
CA ARG A 140 -2.98 -24.84 32.64
C ARG A 140 -2.67 -26.32 32.97
N PRO A 141 -3.17 -26.88 34.08
CA PRO A 141 -2.99 -28.30 34.38
C PRO A 141 -3.76 -29.17 33.38
N THR A 142 -3.14 -30.26 32.93
CA THR A 142 -3.71 -31.19 31.94
C THR A 142 -4.26 -32.43 32.64
N GLY A 143 -5.58 -32.62 32.60
CA GLY A 143 -6.24 -33.81 33.15
C GLY A 143 -6.29 -33.87 34.69
N THR A 144 -6.28 -35.08 35.25
CA THR A 144 -6.37 -35.34 36.70
C THR A 144 -5.05 -35.12 37.45
N ASN A 145 -3.91 -35.14 36.75
CA ASN A 145 -2.58 -34.95 37.32
C ASN A 145 -2.17 -33.46 37.30
N LYS A 146 -2.21 -32.80 38.46
CA LYS A 146 -1.84 -31.37 38.62
C LYS A 146 -0.37 -31.04 38.32
N LYS A 147 0.49 -32.04 38.21
CA LYS A 147 1.92 -31.88 37.87
C LYS A 147 2.16 -31.69 36.37
N LEU A 148 1.28 -32.22 35.52
CA LEU A 148 1.40 -32.06 34.08
C LEU A 148 0.70 -30.76 33.69
N ARG A 149 1.44 -29.80 33.11
CA ARG A 149 0.90 -28.51 32.69
C ARG A 149 1.15 -28.28 31.21
N SER A 150 0.21 -27.62 30.55
CA SER A 150 0.26 -27.31 29.12
C SER A 150 -0.06 -25.83 28.87
N PHE A 151 0.49 -25.28 27.80
CA PHE A 151 0.15 -23.95 27.31
C PHE A 151 -0.93 -24.08 26.23
N VAL A 152 -2.09 -23.45 26.46
CA VAL A 152 -3.23 -23.55 25.55
C VAL A 152 -3.18 -22.38 24.56
N VAL A 153 -2.87 -22.69 23.30
CA VAL A 153 -2.88 -21.69 22.22
C VAL A 153 -4.14 -21.85 21.40
N ASN A 154 -5.00 -20.83 21.36
CA ASN A 154 -6.10 -20.79 20.44
C ASN A 154 -5.62 -20.31 19.07
N LYS A 155 -5.36 -21.23 18.14
CA LYS A 155 -4.92 -20.88 16.78
C LYS A 155 -6.13 -20.44 15.96
N ASN A 156 -6.33 -19.13 15.83
CA ASN A 156 -7.30 -18.59 14.89
C ASN A 156 -6.75 -18.62 13.45
N ILE A 157 -7.01 -19.73 12.77
CA ILE A 157 -6.57 -20.01 11.41
C ILE A 157 -7.01 -18.92 10.39
N TYR A 158 -8.01 -18.12 10.75
CA TYR A 158 -8.62 -17.09 9.91
C TYR A 158 -8.04 -15.69 10.06
N GLN A 159 -7.16 -15.45 11.03
CA GLN A 159 -6.65 -14.09 11.31
C GLN A 159 -5.86 -13.45 10.16
N ASN A 160 -5.34 -14.25 9.24
CA ASN A 160 -4.50 -13.78 8.13
C ASN A 160 -5.14 -13.97 6.74
N LYS A 161 -6.41 -14.42 6.68
CA LYS A 161 -7.13 -14.59 5.41
C LYS A 161 -8.01 -13.38 5.16
N ALA A 162 -8.23 -13.05 3.88
CA ALA A 162 -9.23 -12.06 3.51
C ALA A 162 -10.59 -12.44 4.15
N PRO A 163 -11.42 -11.45 4.56
CA PRO A 163 -12.68 -11.71 5.25
C PRO A 163 -13.57 -12.69 4.49
N ASP A 164 -13.57 -12.61 3.16
CA ASP A 164 -14.37 -13.47 2.27
C ASP A 164 -13.85 -14.91 2.25
N GLU A 165 -12.53 -15.10 2.12
CA GLU A 165 -11.89 -16.42 2.21
C GLU A 165 -12.02 -17.05 3.60
N ALA A 166 -12.04 -16.21 4.64
CA ALA A 166 -12.24 -16.63 6.02
C ALA A 166 -13.68 -17.11 6.25
N ALA A 167 -14.67 -16.46 5.65
CA ALA A 167 -16.07 -16.87 5.71
C ALA A 167 -16.28 -18.20 4.99
N ALA A 168 -15.79 -18.33 3.75
CA ALA A 168 -15.89 -19.57 2.97
C ALA A 168 -15.22 -20.76 3.68
N ALA A 169 -14.01 -20.57 4.22
CA ALA A 169 -13.31 -21.63 4.95
C ALA A 169 -13.86 -21.91 6.35
N LYS A 170 -14.69 -21.03 6.93
CA LYS A 170 -15.49 -21.35 8.13
C LYS A 170 -16.69 -22.20 7.74
N GLU A 171 -17.38 -21.82 6.68
CA GLU A 171 -18.55 -22.53 6.18
C GLU A 171 -18.20 -23.97 5.79
N GLU A 172 -17.11 -24.18 5.04
CA GLU A 172 -16.64 -25.50 4.65
C GLU A 172 -16.29 -26.38 5.87
N LYS A 173 -15.67 -25.81 6.91
CA LYS A 173 -15.41 -26.55 8.16
C LYS A 173 -16.69 -26.89 8.90
N THR A 174 -17.64 -25.96 8.99
CA THR A 174 -18.92 -26.24 9.65
C THR A 174 -19.69 -27.35 8.94
N ARG A 175 -19.67 -27.38 7.59
CA ARG A 175 -20.27 -28.46 6.79
C ARG A 175 -19.62 -29.81 7.09
N LYS A 176 -18.29 -29.89 7.10
CA LYS A 176 -17.55 -31.13 7.45
C LYS A 176 -17.85 -31.62 8.87
N VAL A 177 -17.91 -30.72 9.86
CA VAL A 177 -18.25 -31.09 11.24
C VAL A 177 -19.69 -31.62 11.35
N ILE A 178 -20.63 -31.03 10.60
CA ILE A 178 -22.02 -31.52 10.57
C ILE A 178 -22.09 -32.91 9.93
N GLU A 179 -21.35 -33.16 8.84
CA GLU A 179 -21.27 -34.46 8.19
C GLU A 179 -20.63 -35.53 9.10
N GLU A 180 -19.53 -35.20 9.77
CA GLU A 180 -18.90 -36.09 10.75
C GLU A 180 -19.84 -36.42 11.91
N ARG A 181 -20.56 -35.43 12.46
CA ARG A 181 -21.56 -35.65 13.51
C ARG A 181 -22.70 -36.57 13.02
N LYS A 182 -23.20 -36.37 11.79
CA LYS A 182 -24.22 -37.24 11.19
C LYS A 182 -23.70 -38.66 10.99
N ALA A 183 -22.45 -38.83 10.54
CA ALA A 183 -21.83 -40.14 10.37
C ALA A 183 -21.64 -40.87 11.71
N LEU A 184 -21.20 -40.17 12.75
CA LEU A 184 -21.06 -40.71 14.10
C LEU A 184 -22.41 -41.11 14.70
N LEU A 185 -23.44 -40.28 14.53
CA LEU A 185 -24.81 -40.61 14.95
C LEU A 185 -25.33 -41.86 14.23
N LYS A 186 -25.12 -41.98 12.91
CA LYS A 186 -25.50 -43.17 12.14
C LYS A 186 -24.74 -44.43 12.58
N ARG A 187 -23.47 -44.29 12.99
CA ARG A 187 -22.69 -45.40 13.59
C ARG A 187 -23.24 -45.80 14.96
N ARG A 188 -23.54 -44.83 15.85
CA ARG A 188 -24.16 -45.12 17.15
C ARG A 188 -25.54 -45.77 17.01
N LEU A 189 -26.36 -45.32 16.07
CA LEU A 189 -27.67 -45.91 15.77
C LEU A 189 -27.56 -47.34 15.23
N ARG A 190 -26.55 -47.64 14.38
CA ARG A 190 -26.30 -49.02 13.91
C ARG A 190 -25.83 -49.95 15.03
N VAL A 191 -24.97 -49.48 15.93
CA VAL A 191 -24.50 -50.28 17.08
C VAL A 191 -25.61 -50.46 18.12
N GLY A 192 -26.51 -49.48 18.27
CA GLY A 192 -27.71 -49.61 19.12
C GLY A 192 -28.84 -50.44 18.52
N CYS A 193 -28.78 -50.76 17.22
CA CYS A 193 -29.78 -51.54 16.49
C CYS A 193 -29.19 -52.87 15.96
N ASN A 194 -28.41 -53.56 16.79
CA ASN A 194 -28.30 -55.01 16.70
C ASN A 194 -29.26 -55.60 17.74
N PRO A 195 -30.53 -55.88 17.39
CA PRO A 195 -31.36 -56.70 18.24
C PRO A 195 -30.72 -58.08 18.33
N ILE A 196 -30.64 -58.58 19.57
CA ILE A 196 -30.36 -59.96 19.93
C ILE A 196 -31.25 -60.87 19.07
N MET A 197 -30.71 -61.39 17.97
CA MET A 197 -31.34 -62.41 17.15
C MET A 197 -30.36 -63.57 16.98
N SER A 198 -30.20 -64.31 18.06
CA SER A 198 -29.78 -65.71 18.05
C SER A 198 -30.17 -66.32 19.39
N LEU A 199 -31.35 -66.95 19.41
CA LEU A 199 -31.73 -68.15 20.16
C LEU A 199 -33.26 -68.17 20.27
N LYS A 200 -33.94 -68.66 19.23
CA LYS A 200 -35.15 -69.45 19.44
C LYS A 200 -34.73 -70.92 19.32
N LEU A 201 -34.97 -71.64 20.40
CA LEU A 201 -34.64 -73.03 20.66
C LEU A 201 -35.15 -73.97 19.57
N VAL A 202 -34.29 -74.92 19.21
CA VAL A 202 -34.67 -76.34 19.06
C VAL A 202 -34.91 -76.92 20.44
#